data_AF-A0AAQ4EUT1-F1
#
_entry.id   AF-A0AAQ4EUT1-F1
#
_cell.length_a   1.000
_cell.length_b   1.000
_cell.length_c   1.000
_cell.angle_alpha   90.00
_cell.angle_beta   90.00
_cell.angle_gamma   90.00
#
_symmetry.space_group_name_H-M   'P 1'
#
loop_
_entity.id
_entity.type
_entity.pdbx_description
1 polymer ?
#
loop_
_entity_poly.entity_id
_entity_poly.type
_entity_poly.pdbx_seq_one_letter_code
_entity_poly.pdbx_strand_id
1 'polypeptide(L)'
;MIRKALLGSKLPRAPQAPSGVNAVQIEGYWVPTGPLEPQDPPSYVLTSTVRNNLRDLARAAACGRHPVLLQGETSAGKTSLVRWLAARTGHICVRVNNHEHTDLEVLSRAFRNRFLEMHFEELPPGELEDILEKRCSLPRSLTAKMVGVMTELQLRRRETGVFAGRHGYMTLRDLFRWAERYRRTPDPGTFYDWDQFLANE
;
A
#
# COMPACT_ATOMS: atom_id res chain seq x y z
N MET A 1 -25.91 -15.29 -25.97
CA MET A 1 -25.06 -15.89 -27.02
C MET A 1 -23.75 -15.11 -27.22
N ILE A 2 -23.11 -14.60 -26.15
CA ILE A 2 -21.86 -13.78 -26.26
C ILE A 2 -20.86 -14.26 -25.20
N ARG A 3 -20.33 -15.46 -25.35
CA ARG A 3 -19.21 -15.99 -24.56
C ARG A 3 -18.44 -17.04 -25.36
N LYS A 4 -17.86 -16.67 -26.52
CA LYS A 4 -16.86 -17.53 -27.20
C LYS A 4 -16.09 -16.87 -28.34
N ALA A 5 -15.50 -15.68 -28.15
CA ALA A 5 -14.70 -15.08 -29.23
C ALA A 5 -13.59 -14.12 -28.76
N LEU A 6 -12.71 -14.48 -27.82
CA LEU A 6 -11.51 -13.68 -27.52
C LEU A 6 -10.31 -14.52 -26.99
N LEU A 7 -10.15 -15.77 -27.42
CA LEU A 7 -9.03 -16.64 -26.98
C LEU A 7 -7.83 -16.67 -27.94
N GLY A 8 -7.78 -15.79 -28.96
CA GLY A 8 -6.71 -15.81 -29.97
C GLY A 8 -6.23 -14.45 -30.51
N SER A 9 -6.78 -13.33 -30.05
CA SER A 9 -6.26 -12.01 -30.44
C SER A 9 -5.05 -11.66 -29.57
N LYS A 10 -3.88 -11.46 -30.20
CA LYS A 10 -2.71 -10.82 -29.56
C LYS A 10 -3.21 -9.64 -28.73
N LEU A 11 -2.85 -9.62 -27.43
CA LEU A 11 -3.15 -8.51 -26.53
C LEU A 11 -2.89 -7.18 -27.27
N PRO A 12 -3.81 -6.21 -27.24
CA PRO A 12 -3.60 -4.93 -27.90
C PRO A 12 -2.25 -4.37 -27.44
N ARG A 13 -1.39 -4.04 -28.41
CA ARG A 13 -0.06 -3.48 -28.17
C ARG A 13 -0.24 -2.25 -27.26
N ALA A 14 0.59 -2.13 -26.23
CA ALA A 14 0.54 -0.97 -25.34
C ALA A 14 0.46 0.33 -26.16
N PRO A 15 -0.39 1.30 -25.77
CA PRO A 15 -0.53 2.55 -26.51
C PRO A 15 0.85 3.18 -26.72
N GLN A 16 1.11 3.72 -27.92
CA GLN A 16 2.38 4.39 -28.20
C GLN A 16 2.55 5.59 -27.26
N ALA A 17 3.79 5.86 -26.85
CA ALA A 17 4.08 6.99 -25.98
C ALA A 17 3.61 8.31 -26.65
N PRO A 18 3.01 9.25 -25.89
CA PRO A 18 2.62 10.54 -26.42
C PRO A 18 3.85 11.25 -27.00
N SER A 19 3.78 11.64 -28.27
CA SER A 19 4.86 12.32 -28.98
C SER A 19 5.13 13.69 -28.35
N GLY A 20 6.37 13.96 -27.94
CA GLY A 20 6.81 15.27 -27.45
C GLY A 20 6.67 15.51 -25.94
N VAL A 21 6.21 14.53 -25.17
CA VAL A 21 6.14 14.62 -23.70
C VAL A 21 6.95 13.48 -23.11
N ASN A 22 7.93 13.80 -22.25
CA ASN A 22 8.60 12.78 -21.45
C ASN A 22 7.55 12.15 -20.53
N ALA A 23 7.33 10.85 -20.69
CA ALA A 23 6.32 10.10 -19.96
C ALA A 23 6.83 8.70 -19.62
N VAL A 24 6.42 8.20 -18.45
CA VAL A 24 6.72 6.85 -17.97
C VAL A 24 5.44 6.03 -18.00
N GLN A 25 5.54 4.77 -18.43
CA GLN A 25 4.40 3.87 -18.43
C GLN A 25 4.18 3.26 -17.04
N ILE A 26 2.99 3.46 -16.49
CA ILE A 26 2.55 2.94 -15.19
C ILE A 26 1.25 2.15 -15.39
N GLU A 27 1.29 0.83 -15.19
CA GLU A 27 0.11 -0.05 -15.26
C GLU A 27 -0.79 0.18 -16.50
N GLY A 28 -0.15 0.44 -17.65
CA GLY A 28 -0.83 0.66 -18.94
C GLY A 28 -1.19 2.12 -19.26
N TYR A 29 -0.87 3.08 -18.39
CA TYR A 29 -1.08 4.52 -18.62
C TYR A 29 0.25 5.27 -18.74
N TRP A 30 0.31 6.23 -19.67
CA TRP A 30 1.45 7.14 -19.79
C TRP A 30 1.28 8.31 -18.83
N VAL A 31 2.15 8.39 -17.83
CA VAL A 31 2.16 9.48 -16.86
C VAL A 31 3.32 10.42 -17.20
N PRO A 32 3.07 11.74 -17.36
CA PRO A 32 4.15 12.71 -17.60
C PRO A 32 5.25 12.60 -16.55
N THR A 33 6.49 12.90 -16.92
CA THR A 33 7.60 12.93 -15.97
C THR A 33 7.70 14.29 -15.28
N GLY A 34 8.07 14.27 -14.00
CA GLY A 34 8.43 15.46 -13.25
C GLY A 34 9.87 15.93 -13.50
N PRO A 35 10.35 16.90 -12.71
CA PRO A 35 11.67 17.52 -12.90
C PRO A 35 12.85 16.66 -12.39
N LEU A 36 12.59 15.61 -11.63
CA LEU A 36 13.61 14.68 -11.14
C LEU A 36 13.76 13.50 -12.10
N GLU A 37 14.91 12.83 -12.05
CA GLU A 37 15.07 11.58 -12.79
C GLU A 37 14.13 10.50 -12.24
N PRO A 38 13.33 9.84 -13.11
CA PRO A 38 12.51 8.70 -12.71
C PRO A 38 13.35 7.58 -12.10
N GLN A 39 12.97 7.13 -10.91
CA GLN A 39 13.64 6.06 -10.20
C GLN A 39 12.78 4.80 -10.20
N ASP A 40 13.41 3.63 -10.08
CA ASP A 40 12.72 2.39 -9.73
C ASP A 40 12.93 2.14 -8.23
N PRO A 41 11.98 2.52 -7.34
CA PRO A 41 12.21 2.41 -5.91
C PRO A 41 12.41 0.94 -5.54
N PRO A 42 13.61 0.56 -5.05
CA PRO A 42 13.86 -0.83 -4.70
C PRO A 42 12.94 -1.23 -3.54
N SER A 43 12.59 -2.51 -3.46
CA SER A 43 11.81 -3.13 -2.37
C SER A 43 10.31 -2.80 -2.26
N TYR A 44 9.72 -2.00 -3.17
CA TYR A 44 8.27 -1.82 -3.15
C TYR A 44 7.56 -3.03 -3.78
N VAL A 45 6.74 -3.73 -2.99
CA VAL A 45 6.07 -4.95 -3.43
C VAL A 45 4.75 -4.61 -4.12
N LEU A 46 4.69 -4.86 -5.43
CA LEU A 46 3.49 -4.66 -6.23
C LEU A 46 2.62 -5.92 -6.21
N THR A 47 1.67 -5.97 -5.29
CA THR A 47 0.61 -7.00 -5.24
C THR A 47 -0.54 -6.65 -6.19
N SER A 48 -1.51 -7.55 -6.39
CA SER A 48 -2.68 -7.29 -7.26
C SER A 48 -3.45 -6.04 -6.86
N THR A 49 -3.79 -5.90 -5.58
CA THR A 49 -4.52 -4.73 -5.06
C THR A 49 -3.70 -3.45 -5.23
N VAL A 50 -2.41 -3.50 -4.92
CA VAL A 50 -1.50 -2.36 -5.09
C VAL A 50 -1.38 -1.93 -6.56
N ARG A 51 -1.29 -2.90 -7.50
CA ARG A 51 -1.27 -2.60 -8.94
C ARG A 51 -2.58 -1.98 -9.42
N ASN A 52 -3.73 -2.46 -8.95
CA ASN A 52 -5.01 -1.87 -9.29
C ASN A 52 -5.13 -0.43 -8.78
N ASN A 53 -4.76 -0.17 -7.53
CA ASN A 53 -4.72 1.18 -6.96
C ASN A 53 -3.76 2.09 -7.74
N LEU A 54 -2.60 1.55 -8.14
CA LEU A 54 -1.62 2.27 -8.94
C LEU A 54 -2.16 2.59 -10.34
N ARG A 55 -2.87 1.65 -10.96
CA ARG A 55 -3.50 1.81 -12.26
C ARG A 55 -4.52 2.94 -12.26
N ASP A 56 -5.36 3.01 -11.23
CA ASP A 56 -6.35 4.07 -11.10
C ASP A 56 -5.71 5.42 -10.80
N LEU A 57 -4.66 5.44 -9.97
CA LEU A 57 -3.91 6.66 -9.67
C LEU A 57 -3.14 7.16 -10.90
N ALA A 58 -2.53 6.25 -11.67
CA ALA A 58 -1.86 6.55 -12.93
C ALA A 58 -2.82 7.09 -13.99
N ARG A 59 -4.03 6.52 -14.08
CA ARG A 59 -5.09 7.05 -14.95
C ARG A 59 -5.48 8.48 -14.57
N ALA A 60 -5.65 8.75 -13.27
CA ALA A 60 -5.98 10.09 -12.78
C ALA A 60 -4.84 11.09 -13.05
N ALA A 61 -3.59 10.69 -12.76
CA ALA A 61 -2.40 11.50 -12.99
C ALA A 61 -2.17 11.80 -14.48
N ALA A 62 -2.37 10.81 -15.37
CA ALA A 62 -2.25 10.98 -16.82
C ALA A 62 -3.27 11.99 -17.37
N CYS A 63 -4.45 12.08 -16.76
CA CYS A 63 -5.47 13.07 -17.14
C CYS A 63 -5.10 14.49 -16.65
N GLY A 64 -4.48 14.61 -15.47
CA GLY A 64 -3.99 15.88 -14.91
C GLY A 64 -5.06 16.94 -14.63
N ARG A 65 -6.35 16.61 -14.76
CA ARG A 65 -7.46 17.59 -14.80
C ARG A 65 -8.19 17.76 -13.48
N HIS A 66 -8.16 16.74 -12.61
CA HIS A 66 -8.93 16.73 -11.36
C HIS A 66 -8.01 16.42 -10.18
N PRO A 67 -8.16 17.14 -9.06
CA PRO A 67 -7.45 16.77 -7.84
C PRO A 67 -7.98 15.43 -7.31
N VAL A 68 -7.10 14.63 -6.72
CA VAL A 68 -7.42 13.27 -6.25
C VAL A 68 -7.50 13.24 -4.73
N LEU A 69 -8.53 12.60 -4.19
CA LEU A 69 -8.69 12.37 -2.75
C LEU A 69 -8.57 10.88 -2.45
N LEU A 70 -7.54 10.49 -1.71
CA LEU A 70 -7.32 9.10 -1.30
C LEU A 70 -7.94 8.86 0.08
N GLN A 71 -8.92 7.96 0.16
CA GLN A 71 -9.60 7.57 1.40
C GLN A 71 -9.29 6.12 1.76
N GLY A 72 -9.42 5.77 3.03
CA GLY A 72 -9.19 4.41 3.53
C GLY A 72 -8.55 4.42 4.92
N GLU A 73 -8.39 3.25 5.53
CA GLU A 73 -7.87 3.15 6.89
C GLU A 73 -6.42 3.64 7.02
N THR A 74 -6.04 4.01 8.24
CA THR A 74 -4.63 4.30 8.56
C THR A 74 -3.79 3.06 8.25
N SER A 75 -2.67 3.26 7.55
CA SER A 75 -1.75 2.20 7.10
C SER A 75 -2.19 1.37 5.89
N ALA A 76 -3.29 1.69 5.20
CA ALA A 76 -3.68 1.08 3.91
C ALA A 76 -2.73 1.40 2.72
N GLY A 77 -1.51 1.87 2.98
CA GLY A 77 -0.51 2.13 1.94
C GLY A 77 -0.66 3.42 1.13
N LYS A 78 -1.69 4.26 1.37
CA LYS A 78 -1.95 5.51 0.62
C LYS A 78 -0.70 6.37 0.39
N THR A 79 -0.04 6.81 1.47
CA THR A 79 1.15 7.67 1.37
C THR A 79 2.33 6.95 0.73
N SER A 80 2.47 5.65 0.98
CA SER A 80 3.55 4.85 0.39
C SER A 80 3.37 4.72 -1.12
N LEU A 81 2.14 4.52 -1.61
CA LEU A 81 1.83 4.44 -3.03
C LEU A 81 2.07 5.77 -3.75
N VAL A 82 1.64 6.89 -3.15
CA VAL A 82 1.89 8.23 -3.70
C VAL A 82 3.38 8.51 -3.81
N ARG A 83 4.16 8.19 -2.77
CA ARG A 83 5.62 8.33 -2.81
C ARG A 83 6.26 7.47 -3.88
N TRP A 84 5.80 6.22 -4.01
CA TRP A 84 6.29 5.32 -5.03
C TRP A 84 6.02 5.87 -6.43
N LEU A 85 4.80 6.32 -6.71
CA LEU A 85 4.42 6.89 -8.01
C LEU A 85 5.23 8.17 -8.31
N ALA A 86 5.40 9.04 -7.32
CA ALA A 86 6.18 10.26 -7.48
C ALA A 86 7.65 9.95 -7.82
N ALA A 87 8.29 9.04 -7.09
CA ALA A 87 9.65 8.59 -7.39
C ALA A 87 9.73 7.93 -8.78
N ARG A 88 8.75 7.09 -9.13
CA ARG A 88 8.68 6.39 -10.41
C ARG A 88 8.46 7.31 -11.62
N THR A 89 7.87 8.48 -11.39
CA THR A 89 7.61 9.47 -12.44
C THR A 89 8.53 10.68 -12.36
N GLY A 90 9.48 10.73 -11.42
CA GLY A 90 10.37 11.89 -11.26
C GLY A 90 9.70 13.14 -10.70
N HIS A 91 8.55 13.01 -10.03
CA HIS A 91 7.87 14.12 -9.37
C HIS A 91 8.36 14.34 -7.95
N ILE A 92 8.37 15.62 -7.53
CA ILE A 92 8.66 16.00 -6.15
C ILE A 92 7.44 15.65 -5.28
N CYS A 93 7.63 14.80 -4.27
CA CYS A 93 6.59 14.44 -3.32
C CYS A 93 6.69 15.28 -2.04
N VAL A 94 5.89 16.34 -1.94
CA VAL A 94 5.79 17.16 -0.72
C VAL A 94 4.78 16.52 0.23
N ARG A 95 5.20 16.26 1.48
CA ARG A 95 4.30 15.80 2.55
C ARG A 95 4.01 16.94 3.51
N VAL A 96 2.75 17.36 3.56
CA VAL A 96 2.24 18.27 4.59
C VAL A 96 1.39 17.45 5.56
N ASN A 97 1.69 17.53 6.85
CA ASN A 97 0.88 16.93 7.89
C ASN A 97 0.10 18.04 8.59
N ASN A 98 -1.22 17.94 8.62
CA ASN A 98 -2.04 18.85 9.41
C ASN A 98 -2.07 18.33 10.87
N HIS A 99 -1.91 19.20 11.87
CA HIS A 99 -1.78 18.80 13.28
C HIS A 99 -3.09 18.91 14.09
N GLU A 100 -3.09 18.30 15.28
CA GLU A 100 -4.16 17.62 16.04
C GLU A 100 -5.41 18.39 16.51
N HIS A 101 -5.62 19.67 16.18
CA HIS A 101 -6.91 20.34 16.50
C HIS A 101 -7.97 20.20 15.40
N THR A 102 -7.73 19.35 14.40
CA THR A 102 -8.76 18.87 13.45
C THR A 102 -9.14 17.45 13.83
N ASP A 103 -9.84 17.32 14.96
CA ASP A 103 -10.43 16.05 15.37
C ASP A 103 -11.43 15.59 14.32
N LEU A 104 -11.02 14.63 13.47
CA LEU A 104 -11.89 13.70 12.75
C LEU A 104 -13.16 14.31 12.12
N GLU A 105 -13.13 15.57 11.71
CA GLU A 105 -14.23 16.19 11.02
C GLU A 105 -14.32 15.53 9.66
N VAL A 106 -15.37 14.73 9.49
CA VAL A 106 -15.73 14.13 8.22
C VAL A 106 -15.73 15.25 7.17
N LEU A 107 -14.83 15.15 6.19
CA LEU A 107 -14.72 16.16 5.13
C LEU A 107 -16.12 16.41 4.53
N SER A 108 -16.50 17.68 4.49
CA SER A 108 -17.83 18.06 4.01
C SER A 108 -18.05 17.52 2.58
N ARG A 109 -19.30 17.16 2.27
CA ARG A 109 -19.66 16.67 0.92
C ARG A 109 -19.27 17.69 -0.16
N ALA A 110 -19.44 18.98 0.13
CA ALA A 110 -19.08 20.07 -0.77
C ALA A 110 -17.57 20.13 -1.05
N PHE A 111 -16.73 19.79 -0.08
CA PHE A 111 -15.28 19.66 -0.28
C PHE A 111 -14.98 18.42 -1.13
N ARG A 112 -15.51 17.26 -0.74
CA ARG A 112 -15.28 15.97 -1.42
C ARG A 112 -15.66 15.97 -2.89
N ASN A 113 -16.79 16.59 -3.25
CA ASN A 113 -17.27 16.71 -4.63
C ASN A 113 -16.30 17.44 -5.58
N ARG A 114 -15.25 18.11 -5.08
CA ARG A 114 -14.23 18.78 -5.90
C ARG A 114 -13.11 17.83 -6.32
N PHE A 115 -13.09 16.61 -5.82
CA PHE A 115 -12.03 15.64 -6.01
C PHE A 115 -12.55 14.39 -6.72
N LEU A 116 -11.66 13.72 -7.45
CA LEU A 116 -11.82 12.32 -7.80
C LEU A 116 -11.51 11.49 -6.54
N GLU A 117 -12.55 10.93 -5.93
CA GLU A 117 -12.41 10.09 -4.74
C GLU A 117 -11.95 8.67 -5.13
N MET A 118 -10.89 8.21 -4.46
CA MET A 118 -10.37 6.84 -4.59
C MET A 118 -10.34 6.17 -3.22
N HIS A 119 -10.92 4.99 -3.11
CA HIS A 119 -11.02 4.23 -1.87
C HIS A 119 -9.97 3.12 -1.81
N PHE A 120 -9.17 3.13 -0.75
CA PHE A 120 -8.15 2.15 -0.46
C PHE A 120 -8.68 1.22 0.62
N GLU A 121 -9.01 0.01 0.19
CA GLU A 121 -9.44 -1.07 1.08
C GLU A 121 -8.25 -1.69 1.81
N GLU A 122 -8.56 -2.49 2.84
CA GLU A 122 -7.55 -3.29 3.53
C GLU A 122 -6.99 -4.35 2.57
N LEU A 123 -5.67 -4.55 2.62
CA LEU A 123 -5.03 -5.56 1.79
C LEU A 123 -5.43 -6.96 2.27
N PRO A 124 -5.78 -7.89 1.37
CA PRO A 124 -6.15 -9.23 1.76
C PRO A 124 -4.96 -9.95 2.43
N PRO A 125 -5.21 -10.89 3.36
CA PRO A 125 -4.15 -11.57 4.12
C PRO A 125 -3.02 -12.15 3.26
N GLY A 126 -3.36 -12.82 2.15
CA GLY A 126 -2.35 -13.39 1.24
C GLY A 126 -1.44 -12.33 0.58
N GLU A 127 -1.96 -11.13 0.30
CA GLU A 127 -1.12 -10.04 -0.20
C GLU A 127 -0.24 -9.45 0.92
N LEU A 128 -0.73 -9.40 2.15
CA LEU A 128 0.10 -8.99 3.31
C LEU A 128 1.25 -9.97 3.53
N GLU A 129 0.99 -11.27 3.44
CA GLU A 129 2.01 -12.32 3.53
C GLU A 129 3.08 -12.15 2.43
N ASP A 130 2.67 -11.94 1.18
CA ASP A 130 3.56 -11.66 0.05
C ASP A 130 4.46 -10.45 0.31
N ILE A 131 3.89 -9.37 0.87
CA ILE A 131 4.64 -8.15 1.15
C ILE A 131 5.63 -8.39 2.28
N LEU A 132 5.23 -9.08 3.36
CA LEU A 132 6.10 -9.39 4.48
C LEU A 132 7.26 -10.30 4.07
N GLU A 133 6.99 -11.34 3.28
CA GLU A 133 8.03 -12.25 2.80
C GLU A 133 9.09 -11.48 2.01
N LYS A 134 8.66 -10.71 1.01
CA LYS A 134 9.59 -10.00 0.10
C LYS A 134 10.31 -8.84 0.77
N ARG A 135 9.60 -8.08 1.61
CA ARG A 135 10.14 -6.85 2.20
C ARG A 135 10.95 -7.11 3.47
N CYS A 136 10.55 -8.10 4.26
CA CYS A 136 11.21 -8.45 5.52
C CYS A 136 12.06 -9.72 5.41
N SER A 137 12.14 -10.37 4.23
CA SER A 137 12.93 -11.58 4.02
C SER A 137 12.57 -12.72 4.99
N LEU A 138 11.27 -12.86 5.29
CA LEU A 138 10.76 -13.86 6.22
C LEU A 138 10.20 -15.08 5.49
N PRO A 139 10.36 -16.31 6.01
CA PRO A 139 9.75 -17.51 5.44
C PRO A 139 8.22 -17.44 5.44
N ARG A 140 7.58 -18.03 4.41
CA ARG A 140 6.11 -18.10 4.27
C ARG A 140 5.36 -18.61 5.49
N SER A 141 5.91 -19.63 6.15
CA SER A 141 5.32 -20.21 7.35
C SER A 141 5.24 -19.21 8.50
N LEU A 142 6.22 -18.30 8.61
CA LEU A 142 6.24 -17.26 9.63
C LEU A 142 5.30 -16.11 9.25
N THR A 143 5.35 -15.65 7.99
CA THR A 143 4.47 -14.55 7.54
C THR A 143 3.00 -14.89 7.69
N ALA A 144 2.60 -16.12 7.34
CA ALA A 144 1.22 -16.59 7.50
C ALA A 144 0.79 -16.59 8.98
N LYS A 145 1.66 -17.05 9.89
CA LYS A 145 1.38 -16.98 11.35
C LYS A 145 1.23 -15.54 11.83
N MET A 146 2.11 -14.64 11.40
CA MET A 146 2.07 -13.24 11.83
C MET A 146 0.78 -12.54 11.36
N VAL A 147 0.40 -12.73 10.11
CA VAL A 147 -0.85 -12.18 9.57
C VAL A 147 -2.06 -12.80 10.26
N GLY A 148 -2.07 -14.12 10.47
CA GLY A 148 -3.12 -14.82 11.20
C GLY A 148 -3.34 -14.28 12.61
N VAL A 149 -2.26 -14.09 13.37
CA VAL A 149 -2.31 -13.49 14.73
C VAL A 149 -2.87 -12.07 14.68
N MET A 150 -2.44 -11.23 13.73
CA MET A 150 -2.98 -9.88 13.59
C MET A 150 -4.49 -9.90 13.31
N THR A 151 -4.93 -10.71 12.34
CA THR A 151 -6.35 -10.81 11.96
C THR A 151 -7.20 -11.30 13.11
N GLU A 152 -6.74 -12.31 13.85
CA GLU A 152 -7.44 -12.82 15.04
C GLU A 152 -7.52 -11.76 16.16
N LEU A 153 -6.43 -11.05 16.42
CA LEU A 153 -6.41 -9.97 17.41
C LEU A 153 -7.37 -8.85 17.03
N GLN A 154 -7.41 -8.45 15.76
CA GLN A 154 -8.34 -7.44 15.28
C GLN A 154 -9.80 -7.90 15.43
N LEU A 155 -10.11 -9.17 15.10
CA LEU A 155 -11.44 -9.74 15.25
C LEU A 155 -11.90 -9.72 16.72
N ARG A 156 -11.10 -10.30 17.63
CA ARG A 156 -11.42 -10.38 19.06
C ARG A 156 -11.61 -9.00 19.69
N ARG A 157 -10.80 -8.01 19.27
CA ARG A 157 -10.91 -6.64 19.80
C ARG A 157 -12.12 -5.90 19.27
N ARG A 158 -12.58 -6.21 18.04
CA ARG A 158 -13.83 -5.66 17.48
C ARG A 158 -15.05 -6.20 18.22
N GLU A 159 -15.02 -7.46 18.64
CA GLU A 159 -16.11 -8.11 19.37
C GLU A 159 -16.21 -7.70 20.84
N THR A 160 -15.08 -7.53 21.51
CA THR A 160 -15.06 -7.31 22.97
C THR A 160 -15.33 -5.87 23.39
N GLY A 161 -15.14 -4.88 22.51
CA GLY A 161 -15.35 -3.46 22.82
C GLY A 161 -14.42 -2.88 23.91
N VAL A 162 -13.64 -3.72 24.61
CA VAL A 162 -12.72 -3.39 25.71
C VAL A 162 -11.64 -2.38 25.28
N PHE A 163 -11.36 -2.32 23.98
CA PHE A 163 -10.41 -1.37 23.39
C PHE A 163 -11.08 -0.37 22.44
N ALA A 164 -12.32 0.03 22.72
CA ALA A 164 -12.99 1.11 21.98
C ALA A 164 -12.23 2.44 22.13
N GLY A 165 -11.31 2.72 21.19
CA GLY A 165 -10.49 3.92 21.16
C GLY A 165 -9.39 3.86 20.08
N ARG A 166 -8.76 5.01 19.76
CA ARG A 166 -7.76 5.17 18.67
C ARG A 166 -6.50 4.30 18.83
N HIS A 167 -6.25 3.77 20.03
CA HIS A 167 -5.06 2.99 20.39
C HIS A 167 -5.34 1.48 20.54
N GLY A 168 -6.56 1.05 20.21
CA GLY A 168 -7.05 -0.27 20.55
C GLY A 168 -6.71 -1.39 19.59
N TYR A 169 -6.35 -1.12 18.34
CA TYR A 169 -6.20 -2.16 17.32
C TYR A 169 -4.76 -2.24 16.80
N MET A 170 -4.25 -3.46 16.64
CA MET A 170 -3.00 -3.69 15.93
C MET A 170 -3.16 -3.22 14.48
N THR A 171 -2.29 -2.31 14.05
CA THR A 171 -2.31 -1.81 12.67
C THR A 171 -1.29 -2.54 11.80
N LEU A 172 -1.40 -2.40 10.48
CA LEU A 172 -0.38 -2.90 9.55
C LEU A 172 1.03 -2.35 9.87
N ARG A 173 1.13 -1.12 10.40
CA ARG A 173 2.42 -0.56 10.82
C ARG A 173 3.05 -1.39 11.93
N ASP A 174 2.26 -1.87 12.87
CA ASP A 174 2.72 -2.68 14.00
C ASP A 174 3.13 -4.07 13.52
N LEU A 175 2.39 -4.66 12.57
CA LEU A 175 2.77 -5.89 11.88
C LEU A 175 4.13 -5.76 11.18
N PHE A 176 4.36 -4.70 10.41
CA PHE A 176 5.66 -4.46 9.75
C PHE A 176 6.79 -4.21 10.75
N ARG A 177 6.52 -3.53 11.88
CA ARG A 177 7.51 -3.37 12.95
C ARG A 177 7.84 -4.71 13.60
N TRP A 178 6.84 -5.56 13.84
CA TRP A 178 7.02 -6.89 14.38
C TRP A 178 7.86 -7.79 13.46
N ALA A 179 7.57 -7.79 12.16
CA ALA A 179 8.33 -8.53 11.15
C ALA A 179 9.80 -8.09 11.07
N GLU A 180 10.04 -6.79 11.12
CA GLU A 180 11.37 -6.21 11.05
C GLU A 180 12.24 -6.54 12.28
N ARG A 181 11.63 -6.77 13.45
CA ARG A 181 12.35 -7.26 14.64
C ARG A 181 12.91 -8.66 14.38
N TYR A 182 12.08 -9.59 13.90
CA TYR A 182 12.52 -10.95 13.56
C TYR A 182 13.65 -10.98 12.54
N ARG A 183 13.57 -10.12 11.51
CA ARG A 183 14.63 -10.01 10.49
C ARG A 183 15.98 -9.58 11.08
N ARG A 184 15.96 -8.78 12.16
CA ARG A 184 17.16 -8.21 12.78
C ARG A 184 17.72 -9.07 13.90
N THR A 185 16.97 -10.05 14.40
CA THR A 185 17.49 -10.94 15.42
C THR A 185 18.53 -11.86 14.78
N PRO A 186 19.77 -11.90 15.30
CA PRO A 186 20.79 -12.83 14.83
C PRO A 186 20.29 -14.27 14.95
N ASP A 187 20.50 -15.10 13.93
CA ASP A 187 20.29 -16.54 14.03
C ASP A 187 21.35 -17.10 15.00
N PRO A 188 20.96 -17.54 16.20
CA PRO A 188 21.94 -17.95 17.21
C PRO A 188 22.47 -19.36 16.95
N GLY A 189 21.99 -20.08 15.91
CA GLY A 189 22.45 -21.43 15.57
C GLY A 189 22.09 -22.51 16.61
N THR A 190 21.45 -22.12 17.71
CA THR A 190 20.95 -22.97 18.80
C THR A 190 19.52 -22.59 19.16
N PHE A 191 18.83 -23.44 19.91
CA PHE A 191 17.47 -23.17 20.41
C PHE A 191 17.47 -21.85 21.20
N TYR A 192 16.94 -20.79 20.60
CA TYR A 192 16.86 -19.47 21.21
C TYR A 192 15.57 -19.37 22.01
N ASP A 193 15.71 -19.13 23.31
CA ASP A 193 14.57 -18.90 24.18
C ASP A 193 14.04 -17.47 23.99
N TRP A 194 13.07 -17.36 23.09
CA TRP A 194 12.38 -16.11 22.80
C TRP A 194 11.56 -15.60 23.97
N ASP A 195 11.09 -16.49 24.86
CA ASP A 195 10.35 -16.10 26.05
C ASP A 195 11.28 -15.39 27.04
N GLN A 196 12.52 -15.88 27.17
CA GLN A 196 13.55 -15.23 28.00
C GLN A 196 14.04 -13.90 27.40
N PHE A 197 14.16 -13.77 26.08
CA PHE A 197 14.54 -12.50 25.45
C PHE A 197 13.46 -11.42 25.63
N LEU A 198 12.19 -11.77 25.43
CA LEU A 198 11.06 -10.85 25.60
C LEU A 198 10.80 -10.48 27.06
N ALA A 199 11.24 -11.29 28.02
CA ALA A 199 11.15 -10.98 29.45
C ALA A 199 12.26 -10.03 29.95
N ASN A 200 13.33 -9.84 29.18
CA ASN A 200 14.50 -9.05 29.55
C ASN A 200 14.56 -7.66 28.86
N GLU A 201 13.63 -7.33 27.97
CA GLU A 201 13.38 -5.97 27.43
C GLU A 201 12.14 -5.33 28.10
#